data_AF-A0A1D1V3W1-F1
#
_entry.id   AF-A0A1D1V3W1-F1
#
_cell.length_a   1.000
_cell.length_b   1.000
_cell.length_c   1.000
_cell.angle_alpha   90.00
_cell.angle_beta   90.00
_cell.angle_gamma   90.00
#
_symmetry.space_group_name_H-M   'P 1'
#
loop_
_entity.id
_entity.type
_entity.pdbx_description
1 polymer ?
#
loop_
_entity_poly.entity_id
_entity_poly.type
_entity_poly.pdbx_seq_one_letter_code
_entity_poly.pdbx_strand_id
1 'polypeptide(L)'
;MLLLKAALYSIRMFDRVSSSLREVFSYNPSNKDWEPTPGVVPKWPGPTNEPPSDEPFCGFMNEKPWCHQSRSSSPEIALIISILVILVFSVISFATFRFYRRKKEVNSIDRWILDAADMIPRRVSRTSPMSSSSSHGSTQQVVSETSSSYPYMYYIC
;
A
#
# COMPACT_ATOMS: atom_id res chain seq x y z
N MET A 1 -73.89 -40.69 4.39
CA MET A 1 -73.41 -40.23 3.06
C MET A 1 -71.93 -39.89 3.21
N LEU A 2 -71.07 -40.91 3.12
CA LEU A 2 -69.62 -40.76 3.22
C LEU A 2 -69.12 -40.26 1.86
N LEU A 3 -68.83 -38.96 1.76
CA LEU A 3 -68.09 -38.41 0.63
C LEU A 3 -66.69 -39.01 0.68
N LEU A 4 -66.47 -40.07 -0.09
CA LEU A 4 -65.15 -40.50 -0.50
C LEU A 4 -64.55 -39.35 -1.33
N LYS A 5 -63.84 -38.44 -0.67
CA LYS A 5 -62.92 -37.53 -1.35
C LYS A 5 -61.80 -38.41 -1.92
N ALA A 6 -61.99 -38.89 -3.15
CA ALA A 6 -60.94 -39.53 -3.92
C ALA A 6 -59.98 -38.42 -4.40
N ALA A 7 -58.94 -38.14 -3.62
CA ALA A 7 -57.83 -37.33 -4.10
C ALA A 7 -57.04 -38.15 -5.14
N LEU A 8 -56.77 -37.59 -6.33
CA LEU A 8 -55.97 -38.28 -7.34
C LEU A 8 -54.49 -38.39 -6.93
N TYR A 9 -54.00 -37.43 -6.16
CA TYR A 9 -52.61 -37.37 -5.71
C TYR A 9 -52.57 -37.01 -4.23
N SER A 10 -51.65 -37.64 -3.50
CA SER A 10 -51.39 -37.36 -2.09
C SER A 10 -49.88 -37.24 -1.85
N ILE A 11 -49.47 -36.25 -1.06
CA ILE A 11 -48.10 -36.11 -0.58
C ILE A 11 -48.03 -36.81 0.77
N ARG A 12 -47.13 -37.78 0.86
CA ARG A 12 -46.88 -38.53 2.08
C ARG A 12 -45.52 -38.17 2.65
N MET A 13 -45.46 -38.02 3.96
CA MET A 13 -44.24 -37.75 4.68
C MET A 13 -43.98 -38.83 5.73
N PHE A 14 -42.71 -39.11 5.96
CA PHE A 14 -42.31 -40.10 6.96
C PHE A 14 -42.46 -39.53 8.36
N ASP A 15 -43.28 -40.17 9.19
CA ASP A 15 -43.35 -39.85 10.61
C ASP A 15 -42.49 -40.83 11.41
N ARG A 16 -41.47 -40.28 12.06
CA ARG A 16 -40.53 -41.02 12.92
C ARG A 16 -41.23 -41.70 14.10
N VAL A 17 -42.31 -41.13 14.63
CA VAL A 17 -43.01 -41.67 15.81
C VAL A 17 -43.81 -42.92 15.47
N SER A 18 -44.53 -42.92 14.34
CA SER A 18 -45.28 -44.10 13.88
C SER A 18 -44.47 -45.03 12.99
N SER A 19 -43.23 -44.66 12.64
CA SER A 19 -42.38 -45.39 11.71
C SER A 19 -43.07 -45.71 10.38
N SER A 20 -43.92 -44.80 9.91
CA SER A 20 -44.78 -45.01 8.74
C SER A 20 -44.97 -43.72 7.94
N LEU A 21 -45.29 -43.89 6.66
CA LEU A 21 -45.65 -42.79 5.78
C LEU A 21 -47.09 -42.36 6.06
N ARG A 22 -47.27 -41.10 6.46
CA ARG A 22 -48.60 -40.49 6.63
C ARG A 22 -48.88 -39.50 5.52
N GLU A 23 -50.13 -39.40 5.12
CA GLU A 23 -50.59 -38.36 4.22
C GLU A 23 -50.61 -37.01 4.95
N VAL A 24 -50.02 -35.99 4.33
CA VAL A 24 -49.90 -34.63 4.88
C VAL A 24 -50.63 -33.62 4.01
N PHE A 25 -50.63 -33.83 2.69
CA PHE A 25 -51.39 -33.02 1.75
C PHE A 25 -52.12 -33.92 0.75
N SER A 26 -53.33 -33.52 0.39
CA SER A 26 -54.14 -34.13 -0.66
C SER A 26 -54.41 -33.12 -1.76
N TYR A 27 -54.26 -33.52 -3.02
CA TYR A 27 -54.53 -32.64 -4.15
C TYR A 27 -56.03 -32.59 -4.45
N ASN A 28 -56.60 -31.38 -4.46
CA ASN A 28 -57.97 -31.15 -4.89
C ASN A 28 -57.99 -30.71 -6.37
N PRO A 29 -58.42 -31.57 -7.32
CA PRO A 29 -58.42 -31.24 -8.74
C PRO A 29 -59.43 -30.15 -9.12
N SER A 30 -60.50 -29.97 -8.34
CA SER A 30 -61.52 -28.93 -8.60
C SER A 30 -60.96 -27.54 -8.34
N ASN A 31 -60.17 -27.40 -7.25
CA ASN A 31 -59.57 -26.13 -6.86
C ASN A 31 -58.15 -25.95 -7.44
N LYS A 32 -57.57 -27.01 -8.02
CA LYS A 32 -56.18 -27.09 -8.49
C LYS A 32 -55.18 -26.70 -7.39
N ASP A 33 -55.45 -27.13 -6.17
CA ASP A 33 -54.67 -26.74 -5.00
C ASP A 33 -54.45 -27.92 -4.05
N TRP A 34 -53.45 -27.78 -3.18
CA TRP A 34 -53.09 -28.76 -2.16
C TRP A 34 -53.81 -28.45 -0.85
N GLU A 35 -54.71 -29.34 -0.44
CA GLU A 35 -55.39 -29.24 0.85
C GLU A 35 -54.58 -29.97 1.93
N PRO A 36 -54.23 -29.33 3.05
CA PRO A 36 -53.57 -30.00 4.17
C PRO A 36 -54.50 -31.02 4.82
N THR A 37 -53.95 -32.18 5.18
CA THR A 37 -54.71 -33.23 5.88
C THR A 37 -55.06 -32.74 7.29
N PRO A 38 -56.34 -32.76 7.70
CA PRO A 38 -56.76 -32.26 9.01
C PRO A 38 -56.02 -32.97 10.15
N GLY A 39 -55.42 -32.19 11.05
CA GLY A 39 -54.71 -32.71 12.23
C GLY A 39 -53.31 -33.26 11.97
N VAL A 40 -52.79 -33.16 10.74
CA VAL A 40 -51.43 -33.57 10.39
C VAL A 40 -50.61 -32.33 10.03
N VAL A 41 -49.54 -32.06 10.79
CA VAL A 41 -48.61 -30.96 10.52
C VAL A 41 -47.31 -31.54 9.95
N PRO A 42 -46.82 -31.04 8.79
CA PRO A 42 -45.53 -31.46 8.27
C PRO A 42 -44.41 -31.03 9.22
N LYS A 43 -43.61 -32.00 9.68
CA LYS A 43 -42.38 -31.77 10.44
C LYS A 43 -41.16 -32.07 9.58
N TRP A 44 -40.35 -31.05 9.33
CA TRP A 44 -39.10 -31.22 8.60
C TRP A 44 -37.98 -31.72 9.51
N PRO A 45 -37.07 -32.56 8.99
CA PRO A 45 -35.90 -32.99 9.74
C PRO A 45 -34.96 -31.79 9.94
N GLY A 46 -34.91 -31.26 11.15
CA GLY A 46 -34.03 -30.15 11.50
C GLY A 46 -34.34 -29.54 12.86
N PRO A 47 -33.47 -28.66 13.38
CA PRO A 47 -33.68 -28.00 14.67
C PRO A 47 -34.89 -27.06 14.67
N THR A 48 -35.19 -26.43 13.55
CA THR A 48 -36.30 -25.48 13.40
C THR A 48 -37.63 -26.14 13.04
N ASN A 49 -37.64 -27.44 12.67
CA ASN A 49 -38.80 -28.15 12.10
C ASN A 49 -39.44 -27.47 10.86
N GLU A 50 -38.71 -26.54 10.24
CA GLU A 50 -39.13 -25.76 9.08
C GLU A 50 -38.57 -26.34 7.78
N PRO A 51 -39.22 -26.10 6.63
CA PRO A 51 -38.68 -26.51 5.35
C PRO A 51 -37.29 -25.91 5.15
N PRO A 52 -36.34 -26.68 4.59
CA PRO A 52 -35.07 -26.11 4.17
C PRO A 52 -35.33 -25.01 3.13
N SER A 53 -34.45 -24.02 3.08
CA SER A 53 -34.51 -23.00 2.03
C SER A 53 -34.28 -23.63 0.67
N ASP A 54 -35.05 -23.20 -0.33
CA ASP A 54 -34.95 -23.70 -1.71
C ASP A 54 -33.55 -23.47 -2.32
N GLU A 55 -32.85 -22.43 -1.87
CA GLU A 55 -31.50 -22.10 -2.30
C GLU A 55 -30.52 -22.22 -1.12
N PRO A 56 -29.34 -22.83 -1.31
CA PRO A 56 -28.30 -22.83 -0.29
C PRO A 56 -27.90 -21.41 0.13
N PHE A 57 -27.41 -21.29 1.38
CA PHE A 57 -26.98 -20.00 1.94
C PHE A 57 -25.94 -19.27 1.07
N CYS A 58 -25.04 -20.03 0.42
CA CYS A 58 -24.02 -19.49 -0.48
C CYS A 58 -24.39 -19.54 -1.97
N GLY A 59 -25.60 -20.00 -2.29
CA GLY A 59 -25.99 -20.31 -3.66
C GLY A 59 -25.49 -21.68 -4.09
N PHE A 60 -26.01 -22.18 -5.20
CA PHE A 60 -25.68 -23.53 -5.67
C PHE A 60 -24.24 -23.65 -6.16
N MET A 61 -23.69 -22.55 -6.70
CA MET A 61 -22.35 -22.46 -7.26
C MET A 61 -21.40 -21.65 -6.36
N ASN A 62 -21.80 -21.42 -5.11
CA ASN A 62 -21.08 -20.55 -4.17
C ASN A 62 -20.86 -19.17 -4.79
N GLU A 63 -21.86 -18.55 -5.41
CA GLU A 63 -21.76 -17.30 -6.16
C GLU A 63 -21.93 -16.06 -5.27
N LYS A 64 -22.48 -16.24 -4.07
CA LYS A 64 -22.84 -15.12 -3.19
C LYS A 64 -21.59 -14.47 -2.57
N PRO A 65 -21.46 -13.14 -2.64
CA PRO A 65 -20.22 -12.44 -2.29
C PRO A 65 -19.84 -12.56 -0.80
N TRP A 66 -20.83 -12.71 0.09
CA TRP A 66 -20.59 -12.90 1.52
C TRP A 66 -19.92 -14.25 1.87
N CYS A 67 -19.97 -15.23 0.97
CA CYS A 67 -19.30 -16.52 1.17
C CYS A 67 -17.82 -16.51 0.77
N HIS A 68 -17.38 -15.50 0.01
CA HIS A 68 -15.99 -15.35 -0.44
C HIS A 68 -15.18 -14.34 0.36
N GLN A 69 -15.79 -13.69 1.34
CA GLN A 69 -15.19 -12.57 2.04
C GLN A 69 -13.95 -12.95 2.87
N SER A 70 -13.74 -14.24 3.13
CA SER A 70 -12.50 -14.79 3.73
C SER A 70 -11.44 -15.23 2.71
N ARG A 71 -11.79 -15.32 1.42
CA ARG A 71 -10.91 -15.77 0.33
C ARG A 71 -10.42 -14.61 -0.55
N SER A 72 -10.81 -13.38 -0.26
CA SER A 72 -10.37 -12.19 -1.02
C SER A 72 -8.99 -11.66 -0.62
N SER A 73 -8.32 -12.26 0.36
CA SER A 73 -6.88 -12.05 0.55
C SER A 73 -6.12 -12.87 -0.49
N SER A 74 -6.23 -12.49 -1.76
CA SER A 74 -5.46 -13.10 -2.84
C SER A 74 -3.98 -12.79 -2.59
N PRO A 75 -3.16 -13.78 -2.16
CA PRO A 75 -1.75 -13.53 -1.83
C PRO A 75 -0.97 -12.97 -3.03
N GLU A 76 -1.46 -13.21 -4.24
CA GLU A 76 -0.93 -12.68 -5.49
C GLU A 76 -0.86 -11.15 -5.52
N ILE A 77 -1.90 -10.46 -5.03
CA ILE A 77 -1.93 -8.98 -5.03
C ILE A 77 -0.91 -8.42 -4.03
N ALA A 78 -0.78 -9.06 -2.87
CA ALA A 78 0.19 -8.68 -1.85
C ALA A 78 1.64 -8.87 -2.36
N LEU A 79 1.90 -9.96 -3.10
CA LEU A 79 3.20 -10.21 -3.71
C LEU A 79 3.57 -9.17 -4.77
N ILE A 80 2.62 -8.79 -5.63
CA ILE A 80 2.84 -7.75 -6.66
C ILE A 80 3.21 -6.42 -6.01
N ILE A 81 2.48 -6.01 -4.96
CA ILE A 81 2.75 -4.76 -4.23
C ILE A 81 4.13 -4.83 -3.55
N SER A 82 4.46 -5.96 -2.93
CA SER A 82 5.77 -6.15 -2.27
C SER A 82 6.94 -6.01 -3.25
N ILE A 83 6.84 -6.64 -4.42
CA ILE A 83 7.87 -6.54 -5.48
C ILE A 83 8.02 -5.09 -5.95
N LEU A 84 6.90 -4.40 -6.19
CA LEU A 84 6.92 -3.00 -6.63
C LEU A 84 7.65 -2.10 -5.61
N VAL A 85 7.36 -2.28 -4.32
CA VAL A 85 8.01 -1.53 -3.24
C VAL A 85 9.52 -1.81 -3.21
N ILE A 86 9.93 -3.08 -3.28
CA ILE A 86 11.35 -3.46 -3.30
C ILE A 86 12.08 -2.84 -4.50
N LEU A 87 11.45 -2.85 -5.69
CA LEU A 87 12.04 -2.25 -6.89
C LEU A 87 12.25 -0.75 -6.75
N VAL A 88 11.26 -0.02 -6.21
CA VAL A 88 11.38 1.42 -5.96
C VAL A 88 12.53 1.72 -5.01
N PHE A 89 12.62 1.00 -3.88
CA PHE A 89 13.71 1.19 -2.93
C PHE A 89 15.08 0.83 -3.52
N SER A 90 15.17 -0.20 -4.35
CA SER A 90 16.40 -0.59 -5.05
C SER A 90 16.88 0.51 -5.99
N VAL A 91 15.98 1.08 -6.80
CA VAL A 91 16.30 2.18 -7.72
C VAL A 91 16.79 3.42 -6.96
N ILE A 92 16.09 3.80 -5.88
CA ILE A 92 16.49 4.95 -5.04
C ILE A 92 17.87 4.69 -4.40
N SER A 93 18.08 3.51 -3.83
CA SER A 93 19.34 3.14 -3.19
C SER A 93 20.49 3.14 -4.20
N PHE A 94 20.25 2.63 -5.41
CA PHE A 94 21.25 2.61 -6.46
C PHE A 94 21.56 4.02 -6.99
N ALA A 95 20.53 4.86 -7.19
CA ALA A 95 20.70 6.24 -7.63
C ALA A 95 21.47 7.07 -6.59
N THR A 96 21.10 6.95 -5.31
CA THR A 96 21.83 7.62 -4.21
C THR A 96 23.25 7.10 -4.10
N PHE A 97 23.49 5.78 -4.17
CA PHE A 97 24.84 5.21 -4.18
C PHE A 97 25.70 5.76 -5.34
N ARG A 98 25.15 5.79 -6.56
CA ARG A 98 25.80 6.36 -7.75
C ARG A 98 26.12 7.84 -7.55
N PHE A 99 25.19 8.60 -6.99
CA PHE A 99 25.35 10.02 -6.72
C PHE A 99 26.43 10.27 -5.66
N TYR A 100 26.42 9.53 -4.55
CA TYR A 100 27.45 9.62 -3.52
C TYR A 100 28.83 9.19 -4.03
N ARG A 101 28.91 8.17 -4.89
CA ARG A 101 30.17 7.75 -5.51
C ARG A 101 30.78 8.86 -6.37
N ARG A 102 29.95 9.56 -7.16
CA ARG A 102 30.38 10.73 -7.94
C ARG A 102 30.87 11.88 -7.05
N LYS A 103 30.17 12.14 -5.93
CA LYS A 103 30.62 13.13 -4.95
C LYS A 103 31.95 12.77 -4.28
N LYS A 104 32.21 11.48 -4.01
CA LYS A 104 33.50 11.05 -3.45
C LYS A 104 34.67 11.28 -4.41
N GLU A 105 34.45 11.08 -5.70
CA GLU A 105 35.45 11.32 -6.74
C GLU A 105 35.72 12.83 -6.91
N VAL A 106 34.68 13.66 -7.01
CA VAL A 106 34.81 15.12 -7.10
C VAL A 106 35.43 15.73 -5.84
N ASN A 107 34.96 15.35 -4.64
CA ASN A 107 35.54 15.82 -3.37
C ASN A 107 36.99 15.34 -3.14
N SER A 108 37.48 14.35 -3.89
CA SER A 108 38.89 13.97 -3.87
C SER A 108 39.74 14.87 -4.75
N ILE A 109 39.17 15.42 -5.82
CA ILE A 109 39.80 16.38 -6.73
C ILE A 109 39.77 17.79 -6.11
N ASP A 110 38.74 18.21 -5.37
CA ASP A 110 38.72 19.57 -4.83
C ASP A 110 39.60 19.79 -3.57
N ARG A 111 40.21 18.73 -3.02
CA ARG A 111 41.04 18.81 -1.80
C ARG A 111 42.45 19.39 -2.00
N TRP A 112 42.91 19.55 -3.24
CA TRP A 112 44.24 20.13 -3.50
C TRP A 112 44.19 21.64 -3.78
N ILE A 113 43.00 22.24 -3.84
CA ILE A 113 42.85 23.69 -4.03
C ILE A 113 43.02 24.34 -2.65
N LEU A 114 44.17 24.99 -2.45
CA LEU A 114 44.45 25.77 -1.24
C LEU A 114 43.55 27.00 -1.21
N ASP A 115 42.86 27.23 -0.09
CA ASP A 115 42.10 28.46 0.13
C ASP A 115 43.07 29.66 0.15
N ALA A 116 42.73 30.72 -0.56
CA ALA A 116 43.54 31.95 -0.60
C ALA A 116 43.72 32.58 0.79
N ALA A 117 42.84 32.25 1.74
CA ALA A 117 42.93 32.66 3.14
C ALA A 117 44.12 32.02 3.89
N ASP A 118 44.61 30.86 3.45
CA ASP A 118 45.72 30.13 4.07
C ASP A 118 47.09 30.54 3.50
N MET A 119 47.13 31.45 2.51
CA MET A 119 48.38 31.94 1.93
C MET A 119 48.98 33.05 2.79
N ILE A 120 50.03 32.74 3.54
CA ILE A 120 50.77 33.75 4.33
C ILE A 120 51.67 34.56 3.37
N PRO A 121 51.54 35.90 3.29
CA PRO A 121 52.38 36.71 2.42
C PRO A 121 53.83 36.72 2.95
N ARG A 122 54.77 36.22 2.14
CA ARG A 122 56.19 36.27 2.45
C ARG A 122 56.68 37.71 2.28
N ARG A 123 56.92 38.43 3.38
CA ARG A 123 57.58 39.75 3.33
C ARG A 123 59.02 39.54 2.86
N VAL A 124 59.31 39.94 1.63
CA VAL A 124 60.68 40.07 1.16
C VAL A 124 61.24 41.35 1.77
N SER A 125 62.06 41.21 2.81
CA SER A 125 62.90 42.30 3.27
C SER A 125 63.90 42.61 2.15
N ARG A 126 63.66 43.68 1.38
CA ARG A 126 64.70 44.26 0.53
C ARG A 126 65.83 44.72 1.46
N THR A 127 66.91 43.94 1.53
CA THR A 127 68.20 44.44 1.99
C THR A 127 68.66 45.46 0.96
N SER A 128 68.33 46.73 1.20
CA SER A 128 68.91 47.85 0.47
C SER A 128 70.43 47.86 0.72
N PRO A 129 71.28 48.05 -0.31
CA PRO A 129 72.69 48.30 -0.11
C PRO A 129 72.86 49.59 0.70
N MET A 130 73.76 49.55 1.66
CA MET A 130 74.11 50.67 2.53
C MET A 130 74.71 51.79 1.67
N SER A 131 73.97 52.86 1.43
CA SER A 131 74.52 54.13 0.97
C SER A 131 74.50 55.14 2.12
N SER A 132 75.65 55.74 2.34
CA SER A 132 75.97 56.67 3.41
C SER A 132 75.06 57.89 3.42
N SER A 133 74.66 58.28 4.62
CA SER A 133 73.95 59.48 5.01
C SER A 133 74.47 60.78 4.37
N SER A 134 73.56 61.65 3.89
CA SER A 134 73.34 62.94 4.55
C SER A 134 72.08 63.69 4.07
N SER A 135 71.28 64.05 5.07
CA SER A 135 70.41 65.23 5.16
C SER A 135 69.01 65.25 4.52
N HIS A 136 68.07 65.58 5.40
CA HIS A 136 66.84 66.34 5.22
C HIS A 136 65.71 65.79 4.34
N GLY A 137 64.58 65.48 4.99
CA GLY A 137 63.30 65.36 4.30
C GLY A 137 62.26 64.57 5.09
N SER A 138 61.55 65.24 5.98
CA SER A 138 60.36 64.75 6.67
C SER A 138 59.24 64.37 5.70
N THR A 139 58.72 63.15 5.75
CA THR A 139 57.29 62.89 5.46
C THR A 139 56.85 61.59 6.13
N GLN A 140 56.05 61.69 7.20
CA GLN A 140 55.19 60.58 7.63
C GLN A 140 54.09 60.41 6.58
N GLN A 141 53.94 59.22 6.02
CA GLN A 141 52.70 58.84 5.34
C GLN A 141 51.98 57.79 6.19
N VAL A 142 51.00 58.30 6.94
CA VAL A 142 49.79 57.59 7.31
C VAL A 142 49.08 57.22 6.00
N VAL A 143 48.81 55.93 5.78
CA VAL A 143 47.79 55.50 4.81
C VAL A 143 46.81 54.58 5.52
N SER A 144 45.63 55.16 5.64
CA SER A 144 44.40 54.68 6.25
C SER A 144 43.88 53.37 5.64
N GLU A 145 43.20 52.61 6.50
CA GLU A 145 42.13 51.69 6.10
C GLU A 145 41.18 52.33 5.09
N THR A 146 40.84 51.62 4.03
CA THR A 146 39.49 51.73 3.45
C THR A 146 39.08 50.45 2.72
N SER A 147 38.01 49.85 3.24
CA SER A 147 36.88 49.27 2.51
C SER A 147 37.14 48.20 1.44
N SER A 148 36.78 46.98 1.81
CA SER A 148 35.76 46.15 1.13
C SER A 148 35.40 46.54 -0.31
N SER A 149 35.72 45.63 -1.25
CA SER A 149 34.91 45.36 -2.44
C SER A 149 35.35 44.06 -3.10
N TYR A 150 34.62 42.96 -2.88
CA TYR A 150 34.59 41.81 -3.77
C TYR A 150 33.52 42.10 -4.84
N PRO A 151 33.80 41.91 -6.14
CA PRO A 151 33.40 40.68 -6.84
C PRO A 151 34.61 40.17 -7.69
N TYR A 152 34.64 39.00 -8.33
CA TYR A 152 33.86 38.59 -9.50
C TYR A 152 33.85 37.06 -9.61
N MET A 153 32.65 36.49 -9.64
CA MET A 153 32.38 35.14 -10.12
C MET A 153 32.60 35.10 -11.65
N TYR A 154 33.49 34.24 -12.12
CA TYR A 154 33.51 33.80 -13.51
C TYR A 154 32.81 32.45 -13.61
N TYR A 155 31.64 32.45 -14.25
CA TYR A 155 31.06 31.24 -14.83
C TYR A 155 31.70 31.02 -16.20
N ILE A 156 32.23 29.83 -16.46
CA ILE A 156 32.67 29.39 -17.78
C ILE A 156 31.70 28.29 -18.22
N CYS A 157 31.12 28.48 -19.41
CA CYS A 157 30.24 27.55 -20.13
C CYS A 157 30.92 26.23 -20.48
#